data_AF-A0A9P6V5Y2-F1
#
_entry.id   AF-A0A9P6V5Y2-F1
#
_cell.length_a   1.000
_cell.length_b   1.000
_cell.length_c   1.000
_cell.angle_alpha   90.00
_cell.angle_beta   90.00
_cell.angle_gamma   90.00
#
_symmetry.space_group_name_H-M   'P 1'
#
loop_
_entity.id
_entity.type
_entity.pdbx_description
1 polymer ?
#
loop_
_entity_poly.entity_id
_entity_poly.type
_entity_poly.pdbx_seq_one_letter_code
_entity_poly.pdbx_strand_id
1 'polypeptide(L)'
;MSRFDIPELAEHIGAHLNSRDLKACMQCINLQKLELVYRISTLEDLRGYQELISNGLAGTITDLDITLYLCGLRLSISPTLLPQDLTALQRLRISLATYKSLEQNREDRRLQDMSTLDGLQEAEDEEQLPSLRELDVSFSFDDYTYPQLSHRFLRRCPNLERLVKPSLDDEWLHALRACDHLKSLEVQDISNVVLPLTTILKTCLPNLDTITLHNGYLTSEDENMAVMLSACRKGWRSVDIYGVGTLAVDALIEHCCSTLETLRLVLTNRLTSNQMQRILSNCSRLKSFVTLIEGGPLEWERQEETHILAEDFIDADPSSGSLKPWACEATLQVFRAKISGIPRPDITCTFYGYPLFGRTDNLVLQEAYQGQSQDIQGRVYERLARLTRLQRLDLGYEDRTVSRFTYQKIAFGTRVSKHHSEDPLQQYNCLEMSLRSGLWRLDGLKEMRVLGVERMATMIGDEEELWMKEHWPKLESVTREFDYEERMKKALE
;
A
#
# COMPACT_ATOMS: atom_id res chain seq x y z
N MET A 1 32.46 -12.06 -22.85
CA MET A 1 31.27 -12.51 -22.11
C MET A 1 30.14 -11.55 -22.46
N SER A 2 29.30 -11.94 -23.41
CA SER A 2 28.22 -11.12 -23.95
C SER A 2 26.97 -11.26 -23.06
N ARG A 3 26.56 -10.18 -22.42
CA ARG A 3 25.18 -10.03 -21.90
C ARG A 3 24.26 -9.99 -23.12
N PHE A 4 23.41 -10.99 -23.28
CA PHE A 4 22.23 -10.85 -24.11
C PHE A 4 21.20 -10.05 -23.29
N ASP A 5 21.32 -8.73 -23.31
CA ASP A 5 20.17 -7.85 -23.06
C ASP A 5 19.43 -7.77 -24.40
N ILE A 6 18.37 -8.55 -24.58
CA ILE A 6 17.40 -8.32 -25.64
C ILE A 6 16.03 -8.06 -24.99
N PRO A 7 15.75 -6.82 -24.58
CA PRO A 7 14.40 -6.40 -24.15
C PRO A 7 13.35 -6.64 -25.24
N GLU A 8 13.76 -6.58 -26.51
CA GLU A 8 12.89 -6.72 -27.69
C GLU A 8 12.41 -8.18 -27.92
N LEU A 9 13.03 -9.18 -27.28
CA LEU A 9 12.60 -10.56 -27.40
C LEU A 9 11.40 -10.86 -26.47
N ALA A 10 11.34 -10.23 -25.30
CA ALA A 10 10.30 -10.52 -24.29
C ALA A 10 8.89 -10.11 -24.76
N GLU A 11 8.75 -8.99 -25.48
CA GLU A 11 7.45 -8.52 -25.98
C GLU A 11 6.90 -9.35 -27.14
N HIS A 12 7.75 -10.00 -27.94
CA HIS A 12 7.32 -10.80 -29.10
C HIS A 12 7.25 -12.31 -28.84
N ILE A 13 7.86 -12.78 -27.75
CA ILE A 13 7.95 -14.22 -27.45
C ILE A 13 6.83 -14.71 -26.52
N GLY A 14 6.23 -13.83 -25.70
CA GLY A 14 5.19 -14.21 -24.74
C GLY A 14 3.95 -14.89 -25.34
N ALA A 15 3.68 -14.71 -26.64
CA ALA A 15 2.56 -15.37 -27.32
C ALA A 15 2.92 -16.67 -28.04
N HIS A 16 4.21 -17.03 -28.17
CA HIS A 16 4.67 -18.06 -29.12
C HIS A 16 5.75 -19.02 -28.63
N LEU A 17 6.16 -18.99 -27.34
CA LEU A 17 7.03 -20.05 -26.80
C LEU A 17 6.28 -21.38 -26.85
N ASN A 18 6.66 -22.22 -27.80
CA ASN A 18 6.27 -23.62 -27.76
C ASN A 18 7.23 -24.40 -26.84
N SER A 19 6.91 -25.65 -26.54
CA SER A 19 7.72 -26.50 -25.66
C SER A 19 9.19 -26.64 -26.09
N ARG A 20 9.51 -26.43 -27.37
CA ARG A 20 10.88 -26.47 -27.91
C ARG A 20 11.68 -25.24 -27.51
N ASP A 21 11.08 -24.06 -27.57
CA ASP A 21 11.76 -22.81 -27.24
C ASP A 21 12.09 -22.76 -25.74
N LEU A 22 11.18 -23.24 -24.90
CA LEU A 22 11.41 -23.41 -23.48
C LEU A 22 12.51 -24.44 -23.22
N LYS A 23 12.50 -25.59 -23.90
CA LYS A 23 13.59 -26.57 -23.80
C LYS A 23 14.96 -25.99 -24.15
N ALA A 24 15.03 -25.03 -25.09
CA ALA A 24 16.26 -24.32 -25.41
C ALA A 24 16.66 -23.34 -24.28
N CYS A 25 15.70 -22.57 -23.76
CA CYS A 25 15.94 -21.70 -22.58
C CYS A 25 16.40 -22.51 -21.35
N MET A 26 15.92 -23.73 -21.18
CA MET A 26 16.30 -24.61 -20.07
C MET A 26 17.72 -25.17 -20.17
N GLN A 27 18.32 -25.18 -21.36
CA GLN A 27 19.73 -25.53 -21.53
C GLN A 27 20.66 -24.38 -21.07
N CYS A 28 20.11 -23.20 -20.76
CA CYS A 28 20.86 -22.09 -20.20
C CYS A 28 21.17 -22.36 -18.72
N ILE A 29 22.33 -22.96 -18.45
CA ILE A 29 22.84 -23.26 -17.10
C ILE A 29 23.02 -22.04 -16.17
N ASN A 30 22.85 -20.82 -16.69
CA ASN A 30 22.98 -19.58 -15.93
C ASN A 30 21.64 -18.85 -15.74
N LEU A 31 20.51 -19.48 -16.11
CA LEU A 31 19.19 -18.88 -15.97
C LEU A 31 18.79 -18.88 -14.49
N GLN A 32 18.75 -17.68 -13.90
CA GLN A 32 18.40 -17.46 -12.48
C GLN A 32 16.98 -16.93 -12.29
N LYS A 33 16.47 -16.21 -13.28
CA LYS A 33 15.14 -15.60 -13.27
C LYS A 33 14.36 -16.04 -14.49
N LEU A 34 13.11 -16.41 -14.30
CA LEU A 34 12.21 -16.79 -15.39
C LEU A 34 10.83 -16.21 -15.13
N GLU A 35 10.29 -15.51 -16.11
CA GLU A 35 8.92 -15.03 -16.12
C GLU A 35 8.15 -15.79 -17.20
N LEU A 36 7.06 -16.45 -16.79
CA LEU A 36 6.20 -17.24 -17.64
C LEU A 36 4.83 -16.61 -17.68
N VAL A 37 4.44 -16.11 -18.84
CA VAL A 37 3.10 -15.59 -19.08
C VAL A 37 2.39 -16.58 -20.00
N TYR A 38 1.28 -17.15 -19.52
CA TYR A 38 0.59 -18.21 -20.24
C TYR A 38 -0.91 -17.96 -20.31
N ARG A 39 -1.52 -18.22 -21.46
CA ARG A 39 -2.96 -18.10 -21.67
C ARG A 39 -3.57 -19.49 -21.70
N ILE A 40 -4.50 -19.74 -20.79
CA ILE A 40 -5.18 -21.03 -20.66
C ILE A 40 -6.63 -20.85 -21.12
N SER A 41 -6.93 -21.40 -22.30
CA SER A 41 -8.28 -21.39 -22.86
C SER A 41 -8.92 -22.79 -22.81
N THR A 42 -8.11 -23.84 -22.72
CA THR A 42 -8.56 -25.23 -22.66
C THR A 42 -7.85 -26.02 -21.55
N LEU A 43 -8.37 -27.22 -21.22
CA LEU A 43 -7.69 -28.15 -20.32
C LEU A 43 -6.40 -28.73 -20.92
N GLU A 44 -6.31 -28.80 -22.25
CA GLU A 44 -5.09 -29.23 -22.94
C GLU A 44 -3.99 -28.17 -22.78
N ASP A 45 -4.34 -26.88 -22.84
CA ASP A 45 -3.40 -25.79 -22.57
C ASP A 45 -2.84 -25.91 -21.15
N LEU A 46 -3.71 -26.20 -20.16
CA LEU A 46 -3.28 -26.42 -18.78
C LEU A 46 -2.34 -27.63 -18.71
N ARG A 47 -2.70 -28.79 -19.26
CA ARG A 47 -1.84 -29.98 -19.23
C ARG A 47 -0.49 -29.73 -19.89
N GLY A 48 -0.47 -29.06 -21.04
CA GLY A 48 0.78 -28.69 -21.72
C GLY A 48 1.64 -27.78 -20.85
N TYR A 49 1.03 -26.82 -20.15
CA TYR A 49 1.70 -26.00 -19.16
C TYR A 49 2.21 -26.80 -17.95
N GLN A 50 1.44 -27.75 -17.43
CA GLN A 50 1.86 -28.61 -16.32
C GLN A 50 3.06 -29.47 -16.71
N GLU A 51 2.99 -30.14 -17.88
CA GLU A 51 4.08 -30.94 -18.41
C GLU A 51 5.35 -30.10 -18.63
N LEU A 52 5.17 -28.88 -19.14
CA LEU A 52 6.24 -27.92 -19.33
C LEU A 52 6.94 -27.57 -18.01
N ILE A 53 6.19 -27.24 -16.96
CA ILE A 53 6.79 -26.90 -15.67
C ILE A 53 7.45 -28.13 -15.07
N SER A 54 6.77 -29.27 -15.01
CA SER A 54 7.27 -30.47 -14.34
C SER A 54 8.49 -31.10 -15.00
N ASN A 55 8.64 -31.02 -16.31
CA ASN A 55 9.80 -31.61 -17.02
C ASN A 55 10.88 -30.58 -17.38
N GLY A 56 10.59 -29.29 -17.16
CA GLY A 56 11.31 -28.23 -17.85
C GLY A 56 12.30 -27.46 -16.99
N LEU A 57 11.92 -27.09 -15.77
CA LEU A 57 12.63 -25.99 -15.14
C LEU A 57 14.04 -26.38 -14.71
N ALA A 58 15.03 -25.57 -15.12
CA ALA A 58 16.41 -25.76 -14.72
C ALA A 58 16.56 -25.56 -13.21
N GLY A 59 17.27 -26.45 -12.54
CA GLY A 59 17.54 -26.37 -11.09
C GLY A 59 18.33 -25.14 -10.64
N THR A 60 18.77 -24.28 -11.56
CA THR A 60 19.47 -23.00 -11.28
C THR A 60 18.53 -21.82 -11.09
N ILE A 61 17.24 -21.98 -11.39
CA ILE A 61 16.25 -20.90 -11.27
C ILE A 61 16.04 -20.57 -9.80
N THR A 62 16.26 -19.32 -9.45
CA THR A 62 16.08 -18.76 -8.09
C THR A 62 14.82 -17.91 -7.96
N ASP A 63 14.33 -17.33 -9.06
CA ASP A 63 13.18 -16.42 -9.11
C ASP A 63 12.26 -16.86 -10.25
N LEU A 64 11.05 -17.28 -9.94
CA LEU A 64 10.06 -17.75 -10.91
C LEU A 64 8.78 -16.93 -10.76
N ASP A 65 8.42 -16.19 -11.81
CA ASP A 65 7.15 -15.47 -11.90
C ASP A 65 6.27 -16.16 -12.94
N ILE A 66 5.05 -16.50 -12.56
CA ILE A 66 4.08 -17.21 -13.38
C ILE A 66 2.82 -16.35 -13.42
N THR A 67 2.41 -15.91 -14.60
CA THR A 67 1.13 -15.25 -14.82
C THR A 67 0.26 -16.10 -15.73
N LEU A 68 -0.87 -16.59 -15.23
CA LEU A 68 -1.82 -17.38 -16.01
C LEU A 68 -3.08 -16.56 -16.29
N TYR A 69 -3.38 -16.39 -17.57
CA TYR A 69 -4.61 -15.77 -18.07
C TYR A 69 -5.66 -16.85 -18.38
N LEU A 70 -6.62 -17.03 -17.48
CA LEU A 70 -7.71 -17.98 -17.62
C LEU A 70 -8.83 -17.38 -18.50
N CYS A 71 -9.13 -18.04 -19.61
CA CYS A 71 -10.18 -17.63 -20.54
C CYS A 71 -11.45 -18.47 -20.31
N GLY A 72 -12.25 -18.11 -19.31
CA GLY A 72 -13.54 -18.76 -19.03
C GLY A 72 -13.45 -20.12 -18.34
N LEU A 73 -12.26 -20.53 -17.88
CA LEU A 73 -12.08 -21.77 -17.12
C LEU A 73 -12.04 -21.50 -15.62
N ARG A 74 -12.87 -22.23 -14.87
CA ARG A 74 -12.72 -22.39 -13.41
C ARG A 74 -11.79 -23.56 -13.15
N LEU A 75 -10.53 -23.28 -12.85
CA LEU A 75 -9.52 -24.31 -12.61
C LEU A 75 -9.14 -24.36 -11.13
N SER A 76 -9.07 -25.59 -10.62
CA SER A 76 -8.30 -25.93 -9.44
C SER A 76 -6.87 -26.26 -9.89
N ILE A 77 -6.02 -25.25 -10.07
CA ILE A 77 -4.59 -25.43 -10.41
C ILE A 77 -3.79 -25.83 -9.16
N SER A 78 -3.63 -27.12 -8.90
CA SER A 78 -2.80 -27.59 -7.79
C SER A 78 -1.39 -26.98 -7.87
N PRO A 79 -0.78 -26.48 -6.77
CA PRO A 79 0.62 -26.05 -6.75
C PRO A 79 1.64 -27.19 -6.89
N THR A 80 1.20 -28.45 -7.00
CA THR A 80 2.08 -29.62 -7.21
C THR A 80 2.85 -29.58 -8.54
N LEU A 81 2.68 -28.53 -9.34
CA LEU A 81 3.32 -28.40 -10.66
C LEU A 81 4.83 -28.21 -10.60
N LEU A 82 5.36 -27.66 -9.50
CA LEU A 82 6.79 -27.39 -9.44
C LEU A 82 7.61 -28.68 -9.41
N PRO A 83 8.59 -28.85 -10.34
CA PRO A 83 9.45 -30.00 -10.34
C PRO A 83 10.19 -30.16 -9.02
N GLN A 84 10.44 -31.42 -8.70
CA GLN A 84 11.23 -31.89 -7.56
C GLN A 84 12.62 -31.22 -7.50
N ASP A 85 13.23 -30.99 -8.66
CA ASP A 85 14.62 -30.53 -8.76
C ASP A 85 14.84 -29.02 -8.50
N LEU A 86 13.81 -28.25 -8.14
CA LEU A 86 13.90 -26.80 -7.90
C LEU A 86 14.47 -26.43 -6.53
N THR A 87 15.56 -27.10 -6.16
CA THR A 87 16.23 -26.90 -4.87
C THR A 87 16.86 -25.52 -4.71
N ALA A 88 17.08 -24.76 -5.80
CA ALA A 88 17.61 -23.40 -5.74
C ALA A 88 16.51 -22.32 -5.72
N LEU A 89 15.24 -22.67 -5.88
CA LEU A 89 14.15 -21.69 -6.00
C LEU A 89 13.99 -20.93 -4.67
N GLN A 90 14.17 -19.62 -4.70
CA GLN A 90 14.07 -18.74 -3.54
C GLN A 90 12.78 -17.93 -3.52
N ARG A 91 12.29 -17.56 -4.71
CA ARG A 91 11.08 -16.77 -4.88
C ARG A 91 10.17 -17.39 -5.92
N LEU A 92 8.90 -17.50 -5.59
CA LEU A 92 7.84 -17.93 -6.49
C LEU A 92 6.71 -16.91 -6.46
N ARG A 93 6.36 -16.36 -7.63
CA ARG A 93 5.13 -15.60 -7.82
C ARG A 93 4.19 -16.34 -8.77
N ILE A 94 2.92 -16.41 -8.39
CA ILE A 94 1.85 -17.00 -9.18
C ILE A 94 0.70 -15.98 -9.22
N SER A 95 0.51 -15.37 -10.38
CA SER A 95 -0.55 -14.42 -10.65
C SER A 95 -1.61 -15.07 -11.53
N LEU A 96 -2.84 -15.12 -11.05
CA LEU A 96 -3.97 -15.68 -11.77
C LEU A 96 -4.90 -14.56 -12.19
N ALA A 97 -4.90 -14.26 -13.48
CA ALA A 97 -5.76 -13.27 -14.08
C ALA A 97 -6.84 -13.97 -14.90
N THR A 98 -8.07 -13.45 -14.90
CA THR A 98 -9.09 -13.89 -15.86
C THR A 98 -9.32 -12.82 -16.91
N TYR A 99 -9.40 -13.26 -18.17
CA TYR A 99 -9.72 -12.33 -19.25
C TYR A 99 -11.23 -12.19 -19.32
N LYS A 100 -11.80 -11.15 -18.69
CA LYS A 100 -13.19 -10.76 -18.93
C LYS A 100 -13.25 -10.15 -20.34
N SER A 101 -13.34 -10.99 -21.38
CA SER A 101 -13.66 -10.43 -22.70
C SER A 101 -15.07 -9.84 -22.61
N LEU A 102 -15.26 -8.62 -23.12
CA LEU A 102 -16.58 -7.98 -23.24
C LEU A 102 -17.59 -8.85 -24.01
N GLU A 103 -17.11 -9.85 -24.77
CA GLU A 103 -17.92 -10.77 -25.56
C GLU A 103 -18.46 -11.98 -24.77
N GLN A 104 -17.90 -12.30 -23.59
CA GLN A 104 -18.26 -13.52 -22.83
C GLN A 104 -19.66 -13.50 -22.19
N ASN A 105 -20.30 -12.34 -22.07
CA ASN A 105 -21.70 -12.23 -21.61
C ASN A 105 -22.70 -13.02 -22.50
N ARG A 106 -22.30 -13.46 -23.70
CA ARG A 106 -23.18 -14.25 -24.59
C ARG A 106 -23.01 -15.76 -24.51
N GLU A 107 -21.87 -16.29 -24.01
CA GLU A 107 -21.61 -17.73 -24.00
C GLU A 107 -21.62 -18.38 -22.60
N ASP A 108 -21.63 -17.59 -21.52
CA ASP A 108 -21.59 -18.06 -20.12
C ASP A 108 -22.71 -19.03 -19.70
N ARG A 109 -23.77 -19.22 -20.52
CA ARG A 109 -24.83 -20.19 -20.24
C ARG A 109 -24.54 -21.62 -20.68
N ARG A 110 -23.47 -21.88 -21.46
CA ARG A 110 -23.19 -23.24 -21.99
C ARG A 110 -22.08 -24.00 -21.26
N LEU A 111 -21.30 -23.36 -20.40
CA LEU A 111 -20.11 -23.96 -19.78
C LEU A 111 -20.29 -24.41 -18.31
N GLN A 112 -21.51 -24.47 -17.80
CA GLN A 112 -21.77 -24.93 -16.41
C GLN A 112 -21.60 -26.45 -16.20
N ASP A 113 -21.37 -27.24 -17.25
CA ASP A 113 -21.29 -28.71 -17.17
C ASP A 113 -19.85 -29.27 -17.15
N MET A 114 -18.86 -28.46 -16.81
CA MET A 114 -17.48 -28.92 -16.65
C MET A 114 -17.32 -29.71 -15.35
N SER A 115 -17.39 -31.03 -15.48
CA SER A 115 -17.04 -32.03 -14.47
C SER A 115 -15.74 -31.70 -13.73
N THR A 116 -15.78 -31.72 -12.39
CA THR A 116 -14.61 -31.67 -11.51
C THR A 116 -13.57 -32.70 -11.93
N LEU A 117 -12.31 -32.27 -12.02
CA LEU A 117 -11.16 -33.07 -12.42
C LEU A 117 -10.76 -34.02 -11.26
N ASP A 118 -11.63 -34.96 -10.91
CA ASP A 118 -11.51 -35.86 -9.73
C ASP A 118 -10.47 -37.00 -9.88
N GLY A 119 -9.61 -36.95 -10.91
CA GLY A 119 -8.78 -38.08 -11.32
C GLY A 119 -7.27 -37.98 -11.06
N LEU A 120 -6.77 -36.87 -10.51
CA LEU A 120 -5.34 -36.74 -10.22
C LEU A 120 -5.05 -37.40 -8.87
N GLN A 121 -4.70 -38.70 -8.92
CA GLN A 121 -4.20 -39.44 -7.76
C GLN A 121 -3.03 -38.69 -7.11
N GLU A 122 -3.22 -38.35 -5.84
CA GLU A 122 -2.25 -37.64 -5.03
C GLU A 122 -1.03 -38.54 -4.80
N ALA A 123 0.14 -38.14 -5.29
CA ALA A 123 1.39 -38.81 -4.95
C ALA A 123 1.72 -38.50 -3.47
N GLU A 124 1.91 -39.55 -2.66
CA GLU A 124 2.15 -39.41 -1.21
C GLU A 124 3.55 -38.89 -0.85
N ASP A 125 4.50 -38.90 -1.79
CA ASP A 125 5.89 -38.48 -1.58
C ASP A 125 6.15 -37.05 -2.10
N GLU A 126 5.77 -36.04 -1.32
CA GLU A 126 6.04 -34.65 -1.65
C GLU A 126 7.42 -34.18 -1.12
N GLU A 127 8.38 -33.99 -2.04
CA GLU A 127 9.70 -33.46 -1.71
C GLU A 127 9.68 -32.00 -1.26
N GLN A 128 10.56 -31.64 -0.32
CA GLN A 128 10.66 -30.29 0.22
C GLN A 128 11.30 -29.31 -0.79
N LEU A 129 10.87 -28.06 -0.74
CA LEU A 129 11.43 -26.86 -1.37
C LEU A 129 12.15 -26.01 -0.30
N PRO A 130 13.29 -26.49 0.26
CA PRO A 130 13.92 -25.86 1.41
C PRO A 130 14.51 -24.48 1.11
N SER A 131 14.76 -24.12 -0.15
CA SER A 131 15.30 -22.81 -0.50
C SER A 131 14.23 -21.73 -0.67
N LEU A 132 12.94 -22.10 -0.77
CA LEU A 132 11.88 -21.14 -1.03
C LEU A 132 11.66 -20.26 0.20
N ARG A 133 11.88 -18.95 0.03
CA ARG A 133 11.75 -17.92 1.06
C ARG A 133 10.59 -16.99 0.81
N GLU A 134 10.21 -16.75 -0.43
CA GLU A 134 9.11 -15.86 -0.79
C GLU A 134 8.09 -16.57 -1.68
N LEU A 135 6.83 -16.52 -1.26
CA LEU A 135 5.69 -16.99 -2.03
C LEU A 135 4.70 -15.85 -2.20
N ASP A 136 4.41 -15.49 -3.44
CA ASP A 136 3.43 -14.48 -3.81
C ASP A 136 2.37 -15.13 -4.68
N VAL A 137 1.15 -15.24 -4.17
CA VAL A 137 0.01 -15.73 -4.94
C VAL A 137 -0.95 -14.56 -5.07
N SER A 138 -1.35 -14.21 -6.29
CA SER A 138 -2.29 -13.12 -6.54
C SER A 138 -3.42 -13.54 -7.49
N PHE A 139 -4.61 -12.95 -7.30
CA PHE A 139 -5.79 -13.15 -8.16
C PHE A 139 -6.34 -11.78 -8.51
N SER A 140 -6.79 -11.59 -9.75
CA SER A 140 -7.42 -10.35 -10.15
C SER A 140 -8.95 -10.34 -9.96
N PHE A 141 -9.54 -11.37 -9.33
CA PHE A 141 -10.99 -11.50 -9.17
C PHE A 141 -11.39 -12.16 -7.84
N ASP A 142 -12.44 -11.61 -7.23
CA ASP A 142 -12.92 -11.98 -5.89
C ASP A 142 -13.54 -13.39 -5.81
N ASP A 143 -14.06 -13.92 -6.92
CA ASP A 143 -14.85 -15.17 -6.92
C ASP A 143 -14.00 -16.46 -7.01
N TYR A 144 -12.67 -16.35 -7.10
CA TYR A 144 -11.81 -17.53 -7.25
C TYR A 144 -11.24 -17.96 -5.91
N THR A 145 -11.73 -19.10 -5.42
CA THR A 145 -11.02 -19.85 -4.37
C THR A 145 -9.83 -20.56 -5.00
N TYR A 146 -8.66 -20.37 -4.40
CA TYR A 146 -7.49 -21.15 -4.81
C TYR A 146 -7.71 -22.63 -4.47
N PRO A 147 -7.21 -23.56 -5.27
CA PRO A 147 -7.22 -25.01 -5.02
C PRO A 147 -7.00 -25.41 -3.56
N GLN A 148 -7.75 -26.43 -3.14
CA GLN A 148 -7.72 -27.12 -1.84
C GLN A 148 -6.40 -27.87 -1.51
N LEU A 149 -5.29 -27.49 -2.14
CA LEU A 149 -3.99 -28.14 -2.01
C LEU A 149 -2.88 -27.17 -1.55
N SER A 150 -3.25 -25.93 -1.21
CA SER A 150 -2.32 -24.93 -0.67
C SER A 150 -1.60 -25.40 0.59
N HIS A 151 -2.29 -26.15 1.44
CA HIS A 151 -1.73 -26.61 2.71
C HIS A 151 -0.60 -27.62 2.54
N ARG A 152 -0.62 -28.42 1.48
CA ARG A 152 0.47 -29.36 1.16
C ARG A 152 1.67 -28.61 0.65
N PHE A 153 1.44 -27.66 -0.26
CA PHE A 153 2.50 -26.84 -0.82
C PHE A 153 3.32 -26.10 0.24
N LEU A 154 2.66 -25.45 1.20
CA LEU A 154 3.36 -24.74 2.26
C LEU A 154 4.16 -25.67 3.19
N ARG A 155 3.73 -26.91 3.40
CA ARG A 155 4.53 -27.91 4.15
C ARG A 155 5.84 -28.26 3.46
N ARG A 156 5.89 -28.12 2.13
CA ARG A 156 7.12 -28.26 1.36
C ARG A 156 8.07 -27.08 1.57
N CYS A 157 7.63 -25.96 2.14
CA CYS A 157 8.40 -24.71 2.19
C CYS A 157 8.81 -24.37 3.65
N PRO A 158 9.67 -25.18 4.30
CA PRO A 158 9.98 -24.99 5.73
C PRO A 158 10.66 -23.66 6.04
N ASN A 159 11.38 -23.07 5.08
CA ASN A 159 12.11 -21.81 5.27
C ASN A 159 11.38 -20.59 4.69
N LEU A 160 10.06 -20.67 4.53
CA LEU A 160 9.28 -19.56 3.99
C LEU A 160 9.33 -18.35 4.94
N GLU A 161 9.84 -17.22 4.45
CA GLU A 161 10.01 -15.97 5.19
C GLU A 161 8.92 -14.94 4.85
N ARG A 162 8.36 -14.98 3.63
CA ARG A 162 7.33 -14.05 3.18
C ARG A 162 6.21 -14.77 2.42
N LEU A 163 4.97 -14.45 2.77
CA LEU A 163 3.77 -14.91 2.09
C LEU A 163 2.89 -13.73 1.69
N VAL A 164 2.54 -13.64 0.41
CA VAL A 164 1.53 -12.72 -0.12
C VAL A 164 0.38 -13.56 -0.65
N LYS A 165 -0.84 -13.25 -0.21
CA LYS A 165 -2.03 -14.01 -0.57
C LYS A 165 -3.27 -13.11 -0.61
N PRO A 166 -4.24 -13.26 -1.52
CA PRO A 166 -5.35 -12.32 -1.58
C PRO A 166 -6.38 -12.62 -0.52
N SER A 167 -6.67 -13.89 -0.24
CA SER A 167 -7.55 -14.28 0.86
C SER A 167 -7.02 -15.54 1.55
N LEU A 168 -7.30 -15.65 2.84
CA LEU A 168 -7.02 -16.87 3.62
C LEU A 168 -8.31 -17.65 3.82
N ASP A 169 -8.20 -18.98 3.73
CA ASP A 169 -9.24 -19.93 4.12
C ASP A 169 -8.70 -20.85 5.24
N ASP A 170 -9.52 -21.77 5.72
CA ASP A 170 -9.14 -22.71 6.78
C ASP A 170 -7.92 -23.57 6.42
N GLU A 171 -7.72 -23.88 5.14
CA GLU A 171 -6.57 -24.67 4.70
C GLU A 171 -5.28 -23.87 4.77
N TRP A 172 -5.27 -22.63 4.27
CA TRP A 172 -4.14 -21.73 4.41
C TRP A 172 -3.80 -21.46 5.87
N LEU A 173 -4.82 -21.29 6.73
CA LEU A 173 -4.64 -21.14 8.16
C LEU A 173 -3.97 -22.37 8.79
N HIS A 174 -4.41 -23.58 8.42
CA HIS A 174 -3.76 -24.81 8.89
C HIS A 174 -2.32 -24.93 8.40
N ALA A 175 -2.06 -24.53 7.16
CA ALA A 175 -0.75 -24.55 6.53
C ALA A 175 0.25 -23.60 7.19
N LEU A 176 -0.21 -22.39 7.54
CA LEU A 176 0.58 -21.38 8.24
C LEU A 176 1.13 -21.89 9.58
N ARG A 177 0.49 -22.89 10.21
CA ARG A 177 1.00 -23.49 11.45
C ARG A 177 2.38 -24.16 11.30
N ALA A 178 2.77 -24.51 10.08
CA ALA A 178 4.07 -25.11 9.77
C ALA A 178 5.14 -24.09 9.35
N CYS A 179 4.79 -22.80 9.25
CA CYS A 179 5.68 -21.75 8.73
C CYS A 179 6.34 -20.95 9.88
N ASP A 180 7.12 -21.61 10.74
CA ASP A 180 7.76 -20.98 11.91
C ASP A 180 8.80 -19.91 11.56
N HIS A 181 9.37 -19.96 10.35
CA HIS A 181 10.30 -18.98 9.79
C HIS A 181 9.63 -17.75 9.15
N LEU A 182 8.30 -17.70 9.08
CA LEU A 182 7.58 -16.61 8.43
C LEU A 182 7.79 -15.28 9.17
N LYS A 183 8.22 -14.24 8.45
CA LYS A 183 8.50 -12.88 8.95
C LYS A 183 7.49 -11.85 8.43
N SER A 184 7.00 -12.04 7.21
CA SER A 184 6.08 -11.12 6.53
C SER A 184 4.85 -11.85 5.98
N LEU A 185 3.68 -11.32 6.30
CA LEU A 185 2.39 -11.82 5.81
C LEU A 185 1.61 -10.65 5.19
N GLU A 186 1.25 -10.79 3.93
CA GLU A 186 0.40 -9.83 3.21
C GLU A 186 -0.89 -10.52 2.78
N VAL A 187 -2.02 -9.96 3.19
CA VAL A 187 -3.36 -10.49 2.90
C VAL A 187 -4.27 -9.40 2.35
N GLN A 188 -4.93 -9.63 1.22
CA GLN A 188 -5.85 -8.63 0.67
C GLN A 188 -7.22 -8.64 1.37
N ASP A 189 -7.71 -9.81 1.78
CA ASP A 189 -9.00 -10.06 2.41
C ASP A 189 -8.85 -11.01 3.62
N ILE A 190 -9.24 -10.50 4.79
CA ILE A 190 -9.23 -11.22 6.07
C ILE A 190 -10.62 -11.35 6.71
N SER A 191 -11.67 -10.94 6.02
CA SER A 191 -13.05 -10.80 6.53
C SER A 191 -13.55 -12.02 7.33
N ASN A 192 -13.17 -13.23 6.93
CA ASN A 192 -13.65 -14.45 7.58
C ASN A 192 -12.61 -15.17 8.43
N VAL A 193 -11.40 -14.61 8.60
CA VAL A 193 -10.26 -15.33 9.19
C VAL A 193 -9.55 -14.63 10.34
N VAL A 194 -9.99 -13.43 10.76
CA VAL A 194 -9.29 -12.64 11.79
C VAL A 194 -9.05 -13.44 13.08
N LEU A 195 -10.07 -14.10 13.61
CA LEU A 195 -9.97 -14.88 14.86
C LEU A 195 -9.12 -16.16 14.72
N PRO A 196 -9.31 -17.00 13.69
CA PRO A 196 -8.40 -18.11 13.42
C PRO A 196 -6.94 -17.67 13.23
N LEU A 197 -6.69 -16.60 12.45
CA LEU A 197 -5.37 -16.04 12.22
C LEU A 197 -4.74 -15.56 13.53
N THR A 198 -5.52 -14.90 14.39
CA THR A 198 -5.10 -14.49 15.73
C THR A 198 -4.54 -15.65 16.55
N THR A 199 -5.20 -16.81 16.50
CA THR A 199 -4.72 -18.00 17.22
C THR A 199 -3.37 -18.46 16.69
N ILE A 200 -3.22 -18.50 15.36
CA ILE A 200 -1.98 -18.91 14.68
C ILE A 200 -0.83 -17.93 14.96
N LEU A 201 -1.09 -16.62 14.94
CA LEU A 201 -0.12 -15.60 15.33
C LEU A 201 0.39 -15.81 16.75
N LYS A 202 -0.53 -16.14 17.69
CA LYS A 202 -0.16 -16.39 19.09
C LYS A 202 0.66 -17.66 19.26
N THR A 203 0.49 -18.71 18.45
CA THR A 203 1.05 -20.04 18.77
C THR A 203 2.11 -20.54 17.79
N CYS A 204 2.04 -20.15 16.53
CA CYS A 204 2.76 -20.82 15.45
C CYS A 204 3.70 -19.91 14.65
N LEU A 205 3.53 -18.58 14.72
CA LEU A 205 4.31 -17.63 13.92
C LEU A 205 5.19 -16.72 14.81
N PRO A 206 6.17 -17.27 15.55
CA PRO A 206 6.95 -16.51 16.54
C PRO A 206 7.85 -15.43 15.90
N ASN A 207 8.18 -15.56 14.62
CA ASN A 207 9.07 -14.67 13.90
C ASN A 207 8.35 -13.60 13.08
N LEU A 208 7.01 -13.67 12.99
CA LEU A 208 6.23 -12.73 12.20
C LEU A 208 6.23 -11.35 12.86
N ASP A 209 6.80 -10.38 12.16
CA ASP A 209 6.90 -8.98 12.62
C ASP A 209 6.46 -7.97 11.55
N THR A 210 6.04 -8.43 10.37
CA THR A 210 5.50 -7.60 9.31
C THR A 210 4.13 -8.11 8.86
N ILE A 211 3.13 -7.22 8.85
CA ILE A 211 1.78 -7.53 8.37
C ILE A 211 1.25 -6.44 7.45
N THR A 212 0.66 -6.86 6.32
CA THR A 212 0.00 -5.98 5.36
C THR A 212 -1.41 -6.50 5.09
N LEU A 213 -2.42 -5.66 5.26
CA LEU A 213 -3.85 -6.03 5.20
C LEU A 213 -4.62 -4.99 4.38
N HIS A 214 -5.09 -5.38 3.19
CA HIS A 214 -5.71 -4.43 2.25
C HIS A 214 -7.24 -4.29 2.35
N ASN A 215 -7.95 -5.10 3.18
CA ASN A 215 -9.42 -5.07 3.18
C ASN A 215 -9.99 -3.92 4.03
N GLY A 216 -10.54 -2.92 3.35
CA GLY A 216 -10.78 -1.58 3.89
C GLY A 216 -12.18 -1.24 4.42
N TYR A 217 -13.12 -2.18 4.63
CA TYR A 217 -14.51 -1.77 4.96
C TYR A 217 -15.23 -2.49 6.12
N LEU A 218 -14.58 -3.40 6.84
CA LEU A 218 -15.25 -4.13 7.94
C LEU A 218 -15.04 -3.44 9.28
N THR A 219 -15.69 -2.27 9.46
CA THR A 219 -15.75 -1.58 10.77
C THR A 219 -16.35 -2.45 11.88
N SER A 220 -17.07 -3.51 11.54
CA SER A 220 -17.64 -4.50 12.48
C SER A 220 -16.60 -5.42 13.13
N GLU A 221 -15.32 -5.35 12.74
CA GLU A 221 -14.29 -6.29 13.21
C GLU A 221 -13.17 -5.63 14.02
N ASP A 222 -13.33 -4.37 14.45
CA ASP A 222 -12.28 -3.64 15.18
C ASP A 222 -11.79 -4.37 16.45
N GLU A 223 -12.71 -4.98 17.21
CA GLU A 223 -12.34 -5.81 18.38
C GLU A 223 -11.49 -7.02 17.98
N ASN A 224 -11.87 -7.74 16.92
CA ASN A 224 -11.12 -8.89 16.44
C ASN A 224 -9.74 -8.48 15.93
N MET A 225 -9.67 -7.35 15.20
CA MET A 225 -8.42 -6.75 14.73
C MET A 225 -7.53 -6.34 15.89
N ALA A 226 -8.07 -5.74 16.95
CA ALA A 226 -7.32 -5.42 18.16
C ALA A 226 -6.71 -6.68 18.79
N VAL A 227 -7.50 -7.74 18.98
CA VAL A 227 -7.01 -9.00 19.56
C VAL A 227 -5.95 -9.66 18.66
N MET A 228 -6.08 -9.53 17.33
CA MET A 228 -5.10 -10.00 16.36
C MET A 228 -3.81 -9.20 16.42
N LEU A 229 -3.86 -7.87 16.50
CA LEU A 229 -2.66 -7.03 16.54
C LEU A 229 -1.92 -7.18 17.87
N SER A 230 -2.63 -7.43 18.98
CA SER A 230 -2.04 -7.82 20.27
C SER A 230 -1.46 -9.25 20.28
N ALA A 231 -1.69 -10.06 19.25
CA ALA A 231 -1.24 -11.46 19.20
C ALA A 231 0.26 -11.63 18.94
N CYS A 232 0.90 -10.65 18.33
CA CYS A 232 2.30 -10.74 17.95
C CYS A 232 3.20 -10.72 19.19
N ARG A 233 3.90 -11.83 19.45
CA ARG A 233 4.76 -11.98 20.64
C ARG A 233 6.03 -11.14 20.56
N LYS A 234 6.57 -10.96 19.36
CA LYS A 234 7.83 -10.23 19.12
C LYS A 234 7.60 -8.71 19.02
N GLY A 235 6.34 -8.29 18.91
CA GLY A 235 5.96 -6.93 18.52
C GLY A 235 6.04 -6.74 17.01
N TRP A 236 5.22 -5.83 16.48
CA TRP A 236 5.25 -5.50 15.06
C TRP A 236 6.41 -4.57 14.75
N ARG A 237 7.16 -4.87 13.70
CA ARG A 237 8.15 -4.01 13.07
C ARG A 237 7.54 -3.18 11.95
N SER A 238 6.65 -3.78 11.15
CA SER A 238 5.98 -3.11 10.03
C SER A 238 4.51 -3.48 9.99
N VAL A 239 3.64 -2.47 9.95
CA VAL A 239 2.19 -2.63 9.87
C VAL A 239 1.67 -1.76 8.75
N ASP A 240 0.97 -2.35 7.78
CA ASP A 240 0.28 -1.65 6.69
C ASP A 240 -1.16 -2.14 6.64
N ILE A 241 -2.12 -1.34 7.11
CA ILE A 241 -3.52 -1.75 7.21
C ILE A 241 -4.44 -0.67 6.66
N TYR A 242 -5.44 -1.12 5.92
CA TYR A 242 -6.52 -0.32 5.37
C TYR A 242 -7.74 -0.44 6.29
N GLY A 243 -8.29 0.69 6.76
CA GLY A 243 -9.57 0.73 7.45
C GLY A 243 -9.59 0.10 8.85
N VAL A 244 -8.71 0.50 9.77
CA VAL A 244 -8.78 0.07 11.18
C VAL A 244 -9.69 0.95 12.05
N GLY A 245 -10.19 0.41 13.16
CA GLY A 245 -10.89 1.19 14.17
C GLY A 245 -9.98 1.62 15.32
N THR A 246 -10.57 2.29 16.32
CA THR A 246 -9.83 2.83 17.46
C THR A 246 -9.22 1.74 18.33
N LEU A 247 -9.89 0.60 18.52
CA LEU A 247 -9.42 -0.46 19.40
C LEU A 247 -8.18 -1.14 18.81
N ALA A 248 -8.18 -1.39 17.50
CA ALA A 248 -7.01 -1.93 16.80
C ALA A 248 -5.79 -0.99 16.91
N VAL A 249 -6.01 0.31 16.81
CA VAL A 249 -4.94 1.31 16.98
C VAL A 249 -4.43 1.34 18.43
N ASP A 250 -5.32 1.30 19.42
CA ASP A 250 -4.91 1.26 20.83
C ASP A 250 -4.09 -0.01 21.12
N ALA A 251 -4.48 -1.15 20.56
CA ALA A 251 -3.69 -2.39 20.64
C ALA A 251 -2.27 -2.21 20.05
N LEU A 252 -2.12 -1.52 18.92
CA LEU A 252 -0.80 -1.21 18.36
C LEU A 252 0.03 -0.31 19.29
N ILE A 253 -0.59 0.73 19.86
CA ILE A 253 0.06 1.64 20.80
C ILE A 253 0.51 0.88 22.06
N GLU A 254 -0.32 -0.01 22.60
CA GLU A 254 -0.01 -0.71 23.84
C GLU A 254 1.06 -1.80 23.65
N HIS A 255 1.03 -2.52 22.53
CA HIS A 255 1.85 -3.72 22.37
C HIS A 255 3.10 -3.53 21.50
N CYS A 256 3.15 -2.54 20.61
CA CYS A 256 4.14 -2.52 19.52
C CYS A 256 5.05 -1.28 19.47
N CYS A 257 4.85 -0.29 20.35
CA CYS A 257 5.61 0.96 20.28
C CYS A 257 7.14 0.80 20.31
N SER A 258 7.68 -0.21 20.99
CA SER A 258 9.14 -0.40 21.10
C SER A 258 9.79 -1.01 19.85
N THR A 259 9.01 -1.67 18.99
CA THR A 259 9.51 -2.41 17.82
C THR A 259 9.12 -1.79 16.48
N LEU A 260 8.06 -0.98 16.47
CA LEU A 260 7.47 -0.44 15.26
C LEU A 260 8.43 0.51 14.54
N GLU A 261 8.79 0.17 13.31
CA GLU A 261 9.60 0.96 12.39
C GLU A 261 8.77 1.58 11.27
N THR A 262 7.77 0.87 10.77
CA THR A 262 6.89 1.32 9.69
C THR A 262 5.45 1.16 10.11
N LEU A 263 4.68 2.24 10.05
CA LEU A 263 3.24 2.22 10.27
C LEU A 263 2.53 2.95 9.14
N ARG A 264 1.69 2.22 8.42
CA ARG A 264 0.80 2.74 7.40
C ARG A 264 -0.63 2.39 7.77
N LEU A 265 -1.43 3.42 8.06
CA LEU A 265 -2.84 3.31 8.47
C LEU A 265 -3.67 4.14 7.49
N VAL A 266 -4.08 3.53 6.39
CA VAL A 266 -4.78 4.19 5.30
C VAL A 266 -6.28 3.93 5.46
N LEU A 267 -7.14 4.83 4.98
CA LEU A 267 -8.61 4.72 5.12
C LEU A 267 -9.11 4.61 6.56
N THR A 268 -8.34 5.07 7.54
CA THR A 268 -8.62 4.85 8.96
C THR A 268 -9.45 6.01 9.51
N ASN A 269 -10.71 6.10 9.09
CA ASN A 269 -11.63 7.20 9.46
C ASN A 269 -11.84 7.37 10.98
N ARG A 270 -11.51 6.35 11.78
CA ARG A 270 -11.59 6.38 13.24
C ARG A 270 -10.26 6.65 13.95
N LEU A 271 -9.16 6.84 13.23
CA LEU A 271 -7.88 7.17 13.85
C LEU A 271 -7.95 8.59 14.42
N THR A 272 -7.95 8.68 15.75
CA THR A 272 -8.04 9.97 16.44
C THR A 272 -6.69 10.69 16.46
N SER A 273 -6.75 12.02 16.50
CA SER A 273 -5.58 12.89 16.66
C SER A 273 -4.74 12.52 17.91
N ASN A 274 -5.38 12.23 19.03
CA ASN A 274 -4.70 11.75 20.25
C ASN A 274 -3.96 10.42 20.04
N GLN A 275 -4.52 9.48 19.30
CA GLN A 275 -3.85 8.22 18.99
C GLN A 275 -2.64 8.44 18.08
N MET A 276 -2.75 9.30 17.06
CA MET A 276 -1.61 9.68 16.21
C MET A 276 -0.48 10.29 17.05
N GLN A 277 -0.81 11.21 17.96
CA GLN A 277 0.14 11.79 18.90
C GLN A 277 0.80 10.70 19.77
N ARG A 278 0.01 9.79 20.38
CA ARG A 278 0.53 8.69 21.21
C ARG A 278 1.48 7.76 20.44
N ILE A 279 1.20 7.48 19.17
CA ILE A 279 2.10 6.72 18.29
C ILE A 279 3.44 7.45 18.17
N LEU A 280 3.41 8.73 17.79
CA LEU A 280 4.62 9.54 17.59
C LEU A 280 5.41 9.72 18.90
N SER A 281 4.71 9.89 20.03
CA SER A 281 5.33 10.09 21.34
C SER A 281 5.96 8.82 21.91
N ASN A 282 5.42 7.63 21.59
CA ASN A 282 5.84 6.37 22.21
C ASN A 282 6.71 5.49 21.31
N CYS A 283 6.64 5.63 19.97
CA CYS A 283 7.33 4.74 19.05
C CYS A 283 8.78 5.17 18.76
N SER A 284 9.71 4.81 19.65
CA SER A 284 11.13 5.24 19.53
C SER A 284 11.86 4.82 18.25
N ARG A 285 11.42 3.73 17.60
CA ARG A 285 12.04 3.19 16.38
C ARG A 285 11.32 3.57 15.09
N LEU A 286 10.26 4.37 15.18
CA LEU A 286 9.41 4.71 14.04
C LEU A 286 10.20 5.51 13.01
N LYS A 287 10.34 4.94 11.81
CA LYS A 287 10.99 5.53 10.64
C LYS A 287 9.98 6.06 9.64
N SER A 288 8.81 5.42 9.54
CA SER A 288 7.78 5.80 8.58
C SER A 288 6.41 5.80 9.24
N PHE A 289 5.71 6.92 9.15
CA PHE A 289 4.33 7.10 9.61
C PHE A 289 3.49 7.66 8.46
N VAL A 290 2.54 6.86 7.98
CA VAL A 290 1.74 7.17 6.79
C VAL A 290 0.25 6.97 7.10
N THR A 291 -0.54 8.03 6.96
CA THR A 291 -2.00 7.97 7.02
C THR A 291 -2.66 8.48 5.74
N LEU A 292 -1.88 9.06 4.83
CA LEU A 292 -2.34 9.54 3.53
C LEU A 292 -2.52 8.39 2.53
N ILE A 293 -3.58 8.48 1.74
CA ILE A 293 -3.92 7.52 0.66
C ILE A 293 -3.04 7.81 -0.57
N GLU A 294 -2.61 6.75 -1.26
CA GLU A 294 -1.92 6.84 -2.55
C GLU A 294 -2.88 6.52 -3.70
N GLY A 295 -3.25 7.55 -4.48
CA GLY A 295 -3.80 7.48 -5.85
C GLY A 295 -4.65 6.27 -6.26
N GLY A 296 -5.89 6.16 -5.75
CA GLY A 296 -6.88 5.17 -6.15
C GLY A 296 -8.12 5.79 -6.83
N PRO A 297 -8.51 5.40 -8.05
CA PRO A 297 -9.62 6.02 -8.79
C PRO A 297 -11.03 5.75 -8.23
N LEU A 298 -11.17 4.95 -7.16
CA LEU A 298 -12.46 4.41 -6.72
C LEU A 298 -12.91 4.81 -5.31
N GLU A 299 -12.12 5.58 -4.54
CA GLU A 299 -12.41 5.84 -3.11
C GLU A 299 -12.82 7.29 -2.79
N TRP A 300 -13.31 8.01 -3.79
CA TRP A 300 -13.56 9.47 -3.75
C TRP A 300 -14.83 9.86 -3.00
N GLU A 301 -15.72 8.90 -2.74
CA GLU A 301 -17.02 9.18 -2.17
C GLU A 301 -16.98 9.08 -0.64
N ARG A 302 -16.67 10.22 0.00
CA ARG A 302 -16.97 10.54 1.42
C ARG A 302 -16.16 9.80 2.49
N GLN A 303 -14.85 9.87 2.43
CA GLN A 303 -14.05 9.41 3.57
C GLN A 303 -13.74 10.60 4.49
N GLU A 304 -14.29 10.56 5.70
CA GLU A 304 -13.80 11.37 6.81
C GLU A 304 -12.30 11.12 6.96
N GLU A 305 -11.53 12.18 6.74
CA GLU A 305 -10.10 12.06 6.57
C GLU A 305 -9.40 11.93 7.90
N THR A 306 -8.53 10.93 7.99
CA THR A 306 -7.58 10.83 9.09
C THR A 306 -6.66 12.03 9.12
N HIS A 307 -6.70 12.78 10.22
CA HIS A 307 -5.86 13.95 10.44
C HIS A 307 -5.46 14.05 11.91
N ILE A 308 -4.31 14.68 12.16
CA ILE A 308 -3.93 15.12 13.50
C ILE A 308 -4.26 16.61 13.62
N LEU A 309 -4.96 16.99 14.70
CA LEU A 309 -5.23 18.37 15.03
C LEU A 309 -3.92 19.05 15.41
N ALA A 310 -3.73 20.30 15.00
CA ALA A 310 -2.52 21.06 15.28
C ALA A 310 -2.21 21.13 16.78
N GLU A 311 -3.22 21.26 17.64
CA GLU A 311 -3.04 21.30 19.10
C GLU A 311 -2.41 20.00 19.66
N ASP A 312 -2.91 18.83 19.22
CA ASP A 312 -2.37 17.53 19.60
C ASP A 312 -1.01 17.27 18.95
N PHE A 313 -0.79 17.71 17.70
CA PHE A 313 0.51 17.62 17.03
C PHE A 313 1.57 18.47 17.73
N ILE A 314 1.20 19.65 18.22
CA ILE A 314 2.09 20.51 19.01
C ILE A 314 2.50 19.78 20.29
N ASP A 315 1.58 19.09 20.99
CA ASP A 315 1.85 18.36 22.24
C ASP A 315 2.70 19.18 23.22
N ALA A 316 2.25 20.41 23.48
CA ALA A 316 2.89 21.27 24.46
C ALA A 316 2.57 20.78 25.88
N ASP A 317 3.57 20.80 26.75
CA ASP A 317 3.36 20.63 28.17
C ASP A 317 2.57 21.84 28.73
N PRO A 318 1.39 21.64 29.36
CA PRO A 318 0.54 22.76 29.80
C PRO A 318 1.19 23.67 30.84
N SER A 319 2.18 23.17 31.59
CA SER A 319 2.81 23.92 32.69
C SER A 319 3.95 24.82 32.22
N SER A 320 4.73 24.34 31.25
CA SER A 320 5.92 25.02 30.74
C SER A 320 5.69 25.70 29.39
N GLY A 321 4.64 25.30 28.66
CA GLY A 321 4.45 25.67 27.26
C GLY A 321 5.52 25.09 26.34
N SER A 322 6.40 24.21 26.82
CA SER A 322 7.46 23.59 26.00
C SER A 322 6.93 22.37 25.25
N LEU A 323 7.48 22.09 24.07
CA LEU A 323 7.13 20.89 23.31
C LEU A 323 7.66 19.63 24.03
N LYS A 324 6.79 18.69 24.39
CA LYS A 324 7.22 17.40 24.95
C LYS A 324 8.04 16.63 23.91
N PRO A 325 9.19 16.02 24.27
CA PRO A 325 9.98 15.27 23.30
C PRO A 325 9.20 14.05 22.81
N TRP A 326 9.13 13.84 21.50
CA TRP A 326 8.62 12.58 20.94
C TRP A 326 9.72 11.52 20.87
N ALA A 327 9.37 10.27 21.13
CA ALA A 327 10.33 9.17 21.05
C ALA A 327 10.91 9.00 19.62
N CYS A 328 10.15 9.34 18.57
CA CYS A 328 10.59 9.18 17.19
C CYS A 328 11.35 10.37 16.58
N GLU A 329 11.61 11.47 17.32
CA GLU A 329 12.23 12.69 16.75
C GLU A 329 13.56 12.41 16.02
N ALA A 330 14.35 11.48 16.55
CA ALA A 330 15.66 11.11 16.02
C ALA A 330 15.63 9.92 15.03
N THR A 331 14.47 9.34 14.73
CA THR A 331 14.34 8.14 13.90
C THR A 331 13.41 8.31 12.70
N LEU A 332 12.42 9.20 12.80
CA LEU A 332 11.42 9.42 11.77
C LEU A 332 12.04 10.02 10.49
N GLN A 333 11.78 9.36 9.37
CA GLN A 333 12.29 9.70 8.04
C GLN A 333 11.15 10.01 7.06
N VAL A 334 10.00 9.38 7.22
CA VAL A 334 8.81 9.60 6.39
C VAL A 334 7.65 9.97 7.30
N PHE A 335 7.12 11.17 7.11
CA PHE A 335 5.90 11.63 7.77
C PHE A 335 4.89 12.06 6.71
N ARG A 336 3.81 11.29 6.59
CA ARG A 336 2.77 11.49 5.57
C ARG A 336 1.42 11.49 6.26
N ALA A 337 1.02 12.64 6.78
CA ALA A 337 -0.22 12.80 7.53
C ALA A 337 -0.71 14.24 7.45
N LYS A 338 -2.02 14.42 7.46
CA LYS A 338 -2.63 15.75 7.48
C LYS A 338 -2.52 16.37 8.85
N ILE A 339 -2.09 17.62 8.89
CA ILE A 339 -2.20 18.48 10.07
C ILE A 339 -3.33 19.49 9.81
N SER A 340 -4.41 19.38 10.56
CA SER A 340 -5.59 20.26 10.44
C SER A 340 -5.78 21.13 11.69
N GLY A 341 -6.88 21.89 11.76
CA GLY A 341 -7.17 22.70 12.96
C GLY A 341 -6.41 24.03 13.01
N ILE A 342 -5.82 24.49 11.91
CA ILE A 342 -5.11 25.77 11.83
C ILE A 342 -6.05 26.84 11.24
N PRO A 343 -6.38 27.92 11.97
CA PRO A 343 -7.12 29.06 11.43
C PRO A 343 -6.39 29.70 10.25
N ARG A 344 -7.12 30.04 9.19
CA ARG A 344 -6.57 30.62 7.94
C ARG A 344 -7.43 31.77 7.42
N PRO A 345 -7.58 32.87 8.19
CA PRO A 345 -8.44 33.99 7.81
C PRO A 345 -7.97 34.73 6.55
N ASP A 346 -6.73 34.49 6.10
CA ASP A 346 -6.19 34.98 4.84
C ASP A 346 -6.86 34.35 3.61
N ILE A 347 -7.42 33.15 3.75
CA ILE A 347 -8.14 32.46 2.68
C ILE A 347 -9.56 33.02 2.61
N THR A 348 -9.83 33.77 1.56
CA THR A 348 -11.15 34.39 1.31
C THR A 348 -11.91 33.79 0.12
N CYS A 349 -11.21 32.98 -0.68
CA CYS A 349 -11.75 32.29 -1.84
C CYS A 349 -11.29 30.83 -1.88
N THR A 350 -12.08 29.99 -2.55
CA THR A 350 -11.72 28.61 -2.88
C THR A 350 -10.60 28.58 -3.90
N PHE A 351 -10.03 27.38 -4.14
CA PHE A 351 -9.03 27.15 -5.18
C PHE A 351 -9.48 27.66 -6.57
N TYR A 352 -10.77 27.54 -6.90
CA TYR A 352 -11.34 28.03 -8.17
C TYR A 352 -11.70 29.52 -8.16
N GLY A 353 -11.28 30.28 -7.14
CA GLY A 353 -11.54 31.72 -7.01
C GLY A 353 -12.97 32.09 -6.59
N TYR A 354 -13.79 31.12 -6.16
CA TYR A 354 -15.12 31.44 -5.64
C TYR A 354 -15.03 31.97 -4.22
N PRO A 355 -15.73 33.05 -3.86
CA PRO A 355 -15.75 33.53 -2.48
C PRO A 355 -16.28 32.46 -1.52
N LEU A 356 -15.69 32.35 -0.33
CA LEU A 356 -16.08 31.40 0.72
C LEU A 356 -17.38 31.79 1.48
N PHE A 357 -18.18 32.73 0.98
CA PHE A 357 -19.35 33.24 1.70
C PHE A 357 -20.61 32.36 1.49
N GLY A 358 -21.21 31.88 2.59
CA GLY A 358 -22.65 31.54 2.63
C GLY A 358 -23.04 30.06 2.69
N ARG A 359 -22.11 29.12 2.57
CA ARG A 359 -22.33 27.66 2.82
C ARG A 359 -21.13 26.92 3.41
N THR A 360 -19.96 27.55 3.43
CA THR A 360 -18.67 26.94 3.74
C THR A 360 -18.10 27.40 5.06
N ASP A 361 -18.96 27.78 6.02
CA ASP A 361 -18.55 28.36 7.32
C ASP A 361 -17.64 27.42 8.15
N ASN A 362 -17.48 26.17 7.72
CA ASN A 362 -16.58 25.18 8.31
C ASN A 362 -15.30 24.88 7.50
N LEU A 363 -15.12 25.44 6.29
CA LEU A 363 -13.91 25.18 5.50
C LEU A 363 -12.70 25.93 6.06
N VAL A 364 -12.90 27.19 6.45
CA VAL A 364 -11.85 28.02 7.05
C VAL A 364 -12.20 28.29 8.51
N LEU A 365 -11.32 27.85 9.40
CA LEU A 365 -11.46 28.13 10.82
C LEU A 365 -11.18 29.61 11.10
N GLN A 366 -12.04 30.23 11.89
CA GLN A 366 -11.86 31.59 12.37
C GLN A 366 -10.86 31.61 13.54
N GLU A 367 -10.10 32.69 13.65
CA GLU A 367 -9.26 32.91 14.82
C GLU A 367 -10.12 33.25 16.04
N ALA A 368 -9.83 32.61 17.17
CA ALA A 368 -10.37 32.96 18.48
C ALA A 368 -9.78 34.28 19.02
N TYR A 369 -8.55 34.61 18.61
CA TYR A 369 -7.88 35.87 18.90
C TYR A 369 -6.92 36.23 17.77
N GLN A 370 -6.69 37.54 17.58
CA GLN A 370 -5.80 38.03 16.54
C GLN A 370 -4.40 37.44 16.68
N GLY A 371 -3.92 36.76 15.63
CA GLY A 371 -2.58 36.15 15.61
C GLY A 371 -2.54 34.68 16.02
N GLN A 372 -3.66 34.08 16.44
CA GLN A 372 -3.74 32.66 16.78
C GLN A 372 -3.19 31.76 15.68
N SER A 373 -3.49 32.06 14.40
CA SER A 373 -2.98 31.30 13.27
C SER A 373 -1.45 31.25 13.28
N GLN A 374 -0.80 32.40 13.43
CA GLN A 374 0.65 32.51 13.41
C GLN A 374 1.30 31.78 14.59
N ASP A 375 0.67 31.83 15.76
CA ASP A 375 1.14 31.12 16.95
C ASP A 375 1.06 29.61 16.75
N ILE A 376 -0.09 29.08 16.31
CA ILE A 376 -0.27 27.66 16.04
C ILE A 376 0.69 27.19 14.94
N GLN A 377 0.76 27.89 13.81
CA GLN A 377 1.67 27.56 12.72
C GLN A 377 3.12 27.54 13.19
N GLY A 378 3.55 28.56 13.94
CA GLY A 378 4.92 28.63 14.46
C GLY A 378 5.27 27.45 15.36
N ARG A 379 4.32 26.98 16.19
CA ARG A 379 4.49 25.82 17.07
C ARG A 379 4.49 24.49 16.32
N VAL A 380 3.68 24.36 15.28
CA VAL A 380 3.73 23.20 14.36
C VAL A 380 5.08 23.17 13.63
N TYR A 381 5.59 24.30 13.15
CA TYR A 381 6.92 24.37 12.54
C TYR A 381 8.04 24.03 13.53
N GLU A 382 7.97 24.52 14.77
CA GLU A 382 8.93 24.17 15.82
C GLU A 382 8.96 22.65 16.09
N ARG A 383 7.79 22.01 16.10
CA ARG A 383 7.67 20.55 16.23
C ARG A 383 8.28 19.82 15.02
N LEU A 384 7.92 20.21 13.80
CA LEU A 384 8.46 19.62 12.57
C LEU A 384 9.98 19.77 12.47
N ALA A 385 10.53 20.92 12.90
CA ALA A 385 11.96 21.19 12.89
C ALA A 385 12.79 20.22 13.75
N ARG A 386 12.17 19.60 14.77
CA ARG A 386 12.83 18.59 15.62
C ARG A 386 13.03 17.25 14.90
N LEU A 387 12.29 16.98 13.82
CA LEU A 387 12.38 15.75 13.03
C LEU A 387 13.59 15.80 12.08
N THR A 388 14.80 15.97 12.61
CA THR A 388 16.01 16.30 11.83
C THR A 388 16.41 15.25 10.78
N ARG A 389 15.88 14.03 10.85
CA ARG A 389 16.11 12.95 9.87
C ARG A 389 15.02 12.83 8.81
N LEU A 390 14.04 13.72 8.82
CA LEU A 390 12.92 13.70 7.90
C LEU A 390 13.41 13.87 6.45
N GLN A 391 13.07 12.90 5.61
CA GLN A 391 13.40 12.83 4.18
C GLN A 391 12.17 13.12 3.32
N ARG A 392 10.99 12.67 3.75
CA ARG A 392 9.73 12.92 3.06
C ARG A 392 8.69 13.47 4.03
N LEU A 393 8.15 14.63 3.68
CA LEU A 393 7.08 15.30 4.41
C LEU A 393 5.90 15.52 3.46
N ASP A 394 4.84 14.76 3.64
CA ASP A 394 3.58 14.99 2.93
C ASP A 394 2.51 15.42 3.93
N LEU A 395 1.95 16.60 3.70
CA LEU A 395 0.93 17.23 4.53
C LEU A 395 -0.41 17.36 3.81
N GLY A 396 -0.37 17.27 2.47
CA GLY A 396 -1.51 17.37 1.59
C GLY A 396 -1.96 16.02 1.03
N TYR A 397 -2.89 16.04 0.07
CA TYR A 397 -3.39 14.83 -0.57
C TYR A 397 -2.60 14.44 -1.81
N GLU A 398 -2.12 13.20 -1.89
CA GLU A 398 -1.43 12.67 -3.08
C GLU A 398 -2.39 12.18 -4.18
N ASP A 399 -3.64 12.64 -4.21
CA ASP A 399 -4.60 12.10 -5.16
C ASP A 399 -4.47 12.73 -6.55
N ARG A 400 -3.53 12.17 -7.30
CA ARG A 400 -3.19 12.49 -8.69
C ARG A 400 -4.20 11.97 -9.71
N THR A 401 -5.26 11.31 -9.27
CA THR A 401 -6.23 10.72 -10.20
C THR A 401 -7.55 11.44 -10.16
N VAL A 402 -7.58 12.78 -10.22
CA VAL A 402 -8.80 13.50 -10.63
C VAL A 402 -9.31 12.77 -11.85
N SER A 403 -10.38 11.99 -11.66
CA SER A 403 -10.61 10.88 -12.56
C SER A 403 -10.69 11.42 -13.97
N ARG A 404 -10.14 10.69 -14.95
CA ARG A 404 -10.31 11.05 -16.36
C ARG A 404 -11.78 11.34 -16.69
N PHE A 405 -12.72 10.75 -15.93
CA PHE A 405 -14.15 11.03 -15.96
C PHE A 405 -14.55 12.43 -15.49
N THR A 406 -13.93 12.98 -14.44
CA THR A 406 -14.18 14.36 -13.97
C THR A 406 -13.76 15.37 -15.04
N TYR A 407 -12.57 15.20 -15.61
CA TYR A 407 -12.10 16.03 -16.73
C TYR A 407 -12.90 15.81 -18.00
N GLN A 408 -13.31 14.58 -18.32
CA GLN A 408 -14.23 14.33 -19.44
C GLN A 408 -15.56 15.07 -19.23
N LYS A 409 -16.13 15.07 -18.03
CA LYS A 409 -17.36 15.83 -17.75
C LYS A 409 -17.19 17.33 -17.97
N ILE A 410 -16.03 17.90 -17.61
CA ILE A 410 -15.66 19.30 -17.89
C ILE A 410 -15.48 19.53 -19.40
N ALA A 411 -14.74 18.66 -20.09
CA ALA A 411 -14.42 18.77 -21.50
C ALA A 411 -15.63 18.60 -22.43
N PHE A 412 -16.64 17.80 -22.04
CA PHE A 412 -17.86 17.59 -22.82
C PHE A 412 -18.92 18.69 -22.66
N GLY A 413 -18.61 19.80 -21.98
CA GLY A 413 -19.56 20.92 -21.83
C GLY A 413 -20.83 20.55 -21.07
N THR A 414 -20.89 19.36 -20.46
CA THR A 414 -21.84 19.05 -19.42
C THR A 414 -21.66 20.13 -18.36
N ARG A 415 -22.70 20.92 -18.10
CA ARG A 415 -22.70 21.89 -17.01
C ARG A 415 -22.39 21.13 -15.72
N VAL A 416 -21.12 21.08 -15.37
CA VAL A 416 -20.58 20.74 -14.07
C VAL A 416 -21.48 21.50 -13.11
N SER A 417 -22.28 20.75 -12.35
CA SER A 417 -23.35 21.35 -11.56
C SER A 417 -22.71 22.42 -10.67
N LYS A 418 -23.42 23.51 -10.39
CA LYS A 418 -22.97 24.57 -9.46
C LYS A 418 -22.55 24.05 -8.07
N HIS A 419 -22.73 22.75 -7.79
CA HIS A 419 -22.27 22.07 -6.59
C HIS A 419 -20.76 21.80 -6.54
N HIS A 420 -20.00 22.08 -7.61
CA HIS A 420 -18.53 22.03 -7.59
C HIS A 420 -17.87 23.32 -7.07
N SER A 421 -18.63 24.26 -6.49
CA SER A 421 -18.05 25.47 -5.87
C SER A 421 -17.27 25.18 -4.59
N GLU A 422 -17.62 24.10 -3.91
CA GLU A 422 -16.92 23.60 -2.74
C GLU A 422 -15.94 22.57 -3.30
N ASP A 423 -14.64 22.82 -3.22
CA ASP A 423 -13.65 21.77 -3.46
C ASP A 423 -13.43 21.07 -2.11
N PRO A 424 -14.23 20.04 -1.75
CA PRO A 424 -14.10 19.40 -0.44
C PRO A 424 -12.76 18.70 -0.27
N LEU A 425 -12.02 18.50 -1.36
CA LEU A 425 -10.73 17.82 -1.34
C LEU A 425 -9.58 18.80 -1.06
N GLN A 426 -9.84 20.12 -1.11
CA GLN A 426 -8.85 21.13 -0.74
C GLN A 426 -8.82 21.32 0.79
N GLN A 427 -7.62 21.19 1.35
CA GLN A 427 -7.38 21.43 2.77
C GLN A 427 -7.15 22.93 3.03
N TYR A 428 -8.15 23.61 3.58
CA TYR A 428 -8.08 25.05 3.89
C TYR A 428 -7.58 25.37 5.31
N ASN A 429 -7.83 24.49 6.29
CA ASN A 429 -7.41 24.65 7.68
C ASN A 429 -6.01 24.06 7.96
N CYS A 430 -5.04 24.37 7.09
CA CYS A 430 -3.69 23.81 7.06
C CYS A 430 -2.59 24.86 7.22
N LEU A 431 -1.33 24.39 7.24
CA LEU A 431 -0.13 25.25 7.24
C LEU A 431 -0.08 26.13 5.97
N GLU A 432 0.23 27.41 6.16
CA GLU A 432 0.39 28.38 5.08
C GLU A 432 1.61 28.08 4.22
N MET A 433 2.68 27.52 4.80
CA MET A 433 3.93 27.18 4.12
C MET A 433 4.66 28.39 3.52
N SER A 434 4.62 29.55 4.19
CA SER A 434 5.35 30.77 3.79
C SER A 434 6.50 31.08 4.73
N LEU A 435 7.48 31.87 4.28
CA LEU A 435 8.53 32.38 5.17
C LEU A 435 7.93 33.24 6.29
N ARG A 436 6.89 34.00 5.98
CA ARG A 436 6.17 34.84 6.95
C ARG A 436 5.52 34.02 8.07
N SER A 437 4.93 32.87 7.75
CA SER A 437 4.29 32.00 8.75
C SER A 437 5.31 31.21 9.58
N GLY A 438 6.57 31.14 9.13
CA GLY A 438 7.67 30.56 9.87
C GLY A 438 8.29 29.33 9.23
N LEU A 439 8.10 29.11 7.93
CA LEU A 439 8.78 28.05 7.18
C LEU A 439 10.30 28.04 7.43
N TRP A 440 10.92 29.21 7.64
CA TRP A 440 12.34 29.34 7.95
C TRP A 440 12.80 28.53 9.16
N ARG A 441 11.91 28.19 10.10
CA ARG A 441 12.22 27.34 11.27
C ARG A 441 12.58 25.91 10.88
N LEU A 442 12.27 25.48 9.65
CA LEU A 442 12.60 24.17 9.11
C LEU A 442 13.99 24.11 8.48
N ASP A 443 14.83 25.13 8.66
CA ASP A 443 16.19 25.21 8.10
C ASP A 443 17.06 23.98 8.44
N GLY A 444 16.85 23.37 9.60
CA GLY A 444 17.58 22.23 10.12
C GLY A 444 17.26 20.89 9.45
N LEU A 445 16.22 20.81 8.62
CA LEU A 445 15.79 19.58 7.93
C LEU A 445 16.70 19.26 6.73
N LYS A 446 18.00 19.04 6.98
CA LYS A 446 19.02 18.85 5.94
C LYS A 446 18.87 17.55 5.15
N GLU A 447 18.12 16.59 5.69
CA GLU A 447 17.82 15.31 5.03
C GLU A 447 16.58 15.36 4.12
N MET A 448 15.86 16.49 4.08
CA MET A 448 14.64 16.63 3.30
C MET A 448 14.89 16.42 1.81
N ARG A 449 14.08 15.56 1.18
CA ARG A 449 14.11 15.21 -0.25
C ARG A 449 12.80 15.50 -0.96
N VAL A 450 11.67 15.21 -0.30
CA VAL A 450 10.34 15.33 -0.89
C VAL A 450 9.43 16.11 0.04
N LEU A 451 8.84 17.19 -0.49
CA LEU A 451 7.77 17.94 0.17
C LEU A 451 6.48 17.81 -0.64
N GLY A 452 5.48 17.12 -0.10
CA GLY A 452 4.14 16.99 -0.67
C GLY A 452 3.13 17.91 0.01
N VAL A 453 2.64 18.91 -0.72
CA VAL A 453 1.60 19.85 -0.26
C VAL A 453 0.45 19.99 -1.27
N GLU A 454 0.27 18.95 -2.10
CA GLU A 454 -0.84 18.86 -3.04
C GLU A 454 -2.18 19.03 -2.31
N ARG A 455 -3.10 19.81 -2.90
CA ARG A 455 -4.39 20.17 -2.32
C ARG A 455 -4.36 20.81 -0.94
N MET A 456 -3.28 21.48 -0.58
CA MET A 456 -3.25 22.40 0.56
C MET A 456 -3.37 23.83 0.04
N ALA A 457 -4.13 24.67 0.74
CA ALA A 457 -4.18 26.10 0.50
C ALA A 457 -2.88 26.79 0.99
N THR A 458 -1.78 26.51 0.31
CA THR A 458 -0.44 27.04 0.63
C THR A 458 -0.16 28.38 -0.07
N MET A 459 0.83 29.10 0.44
CA MET A 459 1.35 30.36 -0.09
C MET A 459 2.80 30.21 -0.57
N ILE A 460 3.21 29.01 -1.01
CA ILE A 460 4.58 28.78 -1.45
C ILE A 460 4.80 29.45 -2.81
N GLY A 461 5.51 30.57 -2.82
CA GLY A 461 5.92 31.27 -4.04
C GLY A 461 7.39 31.03 -4.40
N ASP A 462 7.91 31.87 -5.30
CA ASP A 462 9.30 31.80 -5.77
C ASP A 462 10.30 32.05 -4.63
N GLU A 463 9.96 32.92 -3.68
CA GLU A 463 10.83 33.26 -2.53
C GLU A 463 11.00 32.05 -1.60
N GLU A 464 9.91 31.39 -1.22
CA GLU A 464 9.94 30.17 -0.44
C GLU A 464 10.70 29.05 -1.16
N GLU A 465 10.50 28.88 -2.47
CA GLU A 465 11.22 27.89 -3.25
C GLU A 465 12.72 28.09 -3.25
N LEU A 466 13.14 29.33 -3.47
CA LEU A 466 14.55 29.68 -3.47
C LEU A 466 15.15 29.39 -2.09
N TRP A 467 14.44 29.78 -1.03
CA TRP A 467 14.83 29.48 0.33
C TRP A 467 14.96 27.97 0.59
N MET A 468 13.98 27.16 0.16
CA MET A 468 14.00 25.71 0.30
C MET A 468 15.21 25.08 -0.41
N LYS A 469 15.50 25.52 -1.66
CA LYS A 469 16.65 25.04 -2.44
C LYS A 469 17.98 25.38 -1.76
N GLU A 470 18.08 26.54 -1.13
CA GLU A 470 19.28 26.96 -0.40
C GLU A 470 19.48 26.17 0.91
N HIS A 471 18.40 25.92 1.66
CA HIS A 471 18.49 25.37 3.02
C HIS A 471 18.33 23.84 3.09
N TRP A 472 17.69 23.21 2.11
CA TRP A 472 17.51 21.77 1.99
C TRP A 472 18.33 21.22 0.82
N PRO A 473 19.63 20.96 1.01
CA PRO A 473 20.54 20.62 -0.08
C PRO A 473 20.25 19.29 -0.79
N LYS A 474 19.39 18.45 -0.19
CA LYS A 474 18.95 17.16 -0.72
C LYS A 474 17.55 17.20 -1.34
N LEU A 475 16.94 18.38 -1.44
CA LEU A 475 15.59 18.52 -1.98
C LEU A 475 15.55 18.08 -3.45
N GLU A 476 14.84 16.99 -3.71
CA GLU A 476 14.66 16.39 -5.02
C GLU A 476 13.36 16.89 -5.69
N SER A 477 12.28 17.05 -4.91
CA SER A 477 11.00 17.50 -5.44
C SER A 477 10.13 18.23 -4.41
N VAL A 478 9.38 19.22 -4.89
CA VAL A 478 8.26 19.84 -4.18
C VAL A 478 7.02 19.60 -5.01
N THR A 479 6.12 18.75 -4.52
CA THR A 479 4.90 18.42 -5.23
C THR A 479 3.79 19.38 -4.81
N ARG A 480 3.34 20.21 -5.75
CA ARG A 480 2.23 21.17 -5.61
C ARG A 480 1.21 20.96 -6.71
N GLU A 481 -0.01 21.42 -6.47
CA GLU A 481 -1.13 21.31 -7.40
C GLU A 481 -0.87 22.02 -8.75
N PHE A 482 -0.14 23.14 -8.75
CA PHE A 482 0.14 23.93 -9.96
C PHE A 482 1.12 23.27 -10.95
N ASP A 483 1.94 22.32 -10.51
CA ASP A 483 2.84 21.56 -11.41
C ASP A 483 2.02 20.72 -12.41
N TYR A 484 0.73 20.46 -12.13
CA TYR A 484 -0.14 19.70 -13.02
C TYR A 484 -0.55 20.46 -14.28
N GLU A 485 -0.87 21.76 -14.20
CA GLU A 485 -1.25 22.54 -15.39
C GLU A 485 -0.07 22.67 -16.35
N GLU A 486 1.14 22.86 -15.82
CA GLU A 486 2.36 22.94 -16.62
C GLU A 486 2.73 21.58 -17.24
N ARG A 487 2.59 20.47 -16.50
CA ARG A 487 2.77 19.10 -17.01
C ARG A 487 1.73 18.71 -18.05
N MET A 488 0.47 19.08 -17.85
CA MET A 488 -0.61 18.89 -18.82
C MET A 488 -0.35 19.68 -20.11
N LYS A 489 0.04 20.95 -19.98
CA LYS A 489 0.38 21.79 -21.12
C LYS A 489 1.53 21.18 -21.92
N LYS A 490 2.56 20.68 -21.23
CA LYS A 490 3.70 19.98 -21.85
C LYS A 490 3.35 18.61 -22.45
N ALA A 491 2.32 17.93 -21.95
CA ALA A 491 1.84 16.66 -22.50
C ALA A 491 0.90 16.84 -23.71
N LEU A 492 0.36 18.04 -23.91
CA LEU A 492 -0.47 18.43 -25.05
C LEU A 492 0.34 19.05 -26.21
N GLU A 493 1.58 19.50 -25.94
CA GLU A 493 2.60 19.89 -26.92
C GLU A 493 3.34 18.66 -27.46
#